data_AF-A0A7Y4L6Z3-F1
#
_entry.id   AF-A0A7Y4L6Z3-F1
#
_cell.length_a   1.000
_cell.length_b   1.000
_cell.length_c   1.000
_cell.angle_alpha   90.00
_cell.angle_beta   90.00
_cell.angle_gamma   90.00
#
_symmetry.space_group_name_H-M   'P 1'
#
loop_
_entity.id
_entity.type
_entity.pdbx_description
1 polymer ?
#
loop_
_entity_poly.entity_id
_entity_poly.type
_entity_poly.pdbx_seq_one_letter_code
_entity_poly.pdbx_strand_id
1 'polypeptide(L)'
;MPEETPDDGVSTPPAGGTPTPSGETPAVSEGGAARPDASRRQQPLELGKARALSDPGESALRRSARPLPADPEATSDYSGPPPAPLTGAPLPPLTGGRRPGGSRPVGWHSPSSRTGAQFASDGPPAPPPRQYSKAVIAGLSALTLIATAAVGTAVYKAISTYDSDVDSPLSRPSVHKSPAPIPTLPDPTVTVTVPGVPDAVRLQKNELYKAGKLAAANCTEPTVKPNSQSNILKYYKGLLPCLDAAWQPLIEKAGYKFTSPKLQLQSKKPTGTGAAECAGEENVAFYCSVDDSINISWKNDLERYQEAPLEARTWMMSTMAHEYGHHVQEMTEMLTAVWSRQGWAKTEVEELEWSRRRELQASCFGAVFLGSNKSTLGLTGNRLRIWEYQTKNSGDEFNPKKIRDHGSKKNQWYWEGPAFKSANPASCNTFTAPAARVS
;
A
#
# COMPACT_ATOMS: atom_id res chain seq x y z
N MET A 1 6.61 -48.12 -40.14
CA MET A 1 6.78 -48.56 -41.53
C MET A 1 6.29 -49.98 -41.63
N PRO A 2 5.48 -50.34 -42.64
CA PRO A 2 4.69 -49.48 -43.54
C PRO A 2 3.18 -49.86 -43.44
N GLU A 3 2.17 -49.38 -44.15
CA GLU A 3 1.98 -48.59 -45.39
C GLU A 3 0.46 -48.23 -45.35
N GLU A 4 0.06 -46.96 -45.43
CA GLU A 4 -0.43 -46.26 -46.64
C GLU A 4 -1.95 -45.96 -46.58
N THR A 5 -2.25 -44.67 -46.70
CA THR A 5 -3.51 -44.05 -47.22
C THR A 5 -3.22 -43.66 -48.68
N PRO A 6 -4.09 -43.01 -49.51
CA PRO A 6 -5.43 -42.44 -49.28
C PRO A 6 -6.42 -42.67 -50.46
N ASP A 7 -7.65 -42.13 -50.38
CA ASP A 7 -8.14 -41.26 -51.47
C ASP A 7 -9.32 -40.38 -51.05
N ASP A 8 -9.35 -39.18 -51.63
CA ASP A 8 -10.19 -38.01 -51.36
C ASP A 8 -11.57 -38.07 -52.04
N GLY A 9 -12.55 -37.36 -51.50
CA GLY A 9 -13.87 -37.22 -52.13
C GLY A 9 -14.75 -36.13 -51.49
N VAL A 10 -14.48 -34.89 -51.86
CA VAL A 10 -15.32 -33.70 -51.61
C VAL A 10 -16.73 -33.89 -52.18
N SER A 11 -17.78 -33.48 -51.43
CA SER A 11 -18.98 -32.80 -51.96
C SER A 11 -20.05 -32.53 -50.89
N THR A 12 -20.41 -31.25 -50.74
CA THR A 12 -21.70 -30.72 -50.22
C THR A 12 -22.34 -29.90 -51.34
N PRO A 13 -23.61 -29.44 -51.29
CA PRO A 13 -24.85 -29.83 -50.60
C PRO A 13 -25.98 -30.10 -51.67
N PRO A 14 -27.34 -29.97 -51.49
CA PRO A 14 -28.09 -28.81 -50.96
C PRO A 14 -29.32 -29.13 -50.08
N ALA A 15 -29.92 -28.04 -49.58
CA ALA A 15 -31.14 -27.96 -48.76
C ALA A 15 -32.44 -28.21 -49.53
N GLY A 16 -33.53 -28.51 -48.79
CA GLY A 16 -34.88 -28.17 -49.23
C GLY A 16 -36.02 -29.00 -48.62
N GLY A 17 -36.97 -28.31 -47.98
CA GLY A 17 -38.39 -28.67 -48.05
C GLY A 17 -39.03 -29.35 -46.84
N THR A 18 -39.76 -28.57 -46.04
CA THR A 18 -40.90 -29.05 -45.22
C THR A 18 -42.08 -29.43 -46.12
N PRO A 19 -43.00 -30.31 -45.64
CA PRO A 19 -44.31 -29.78 -45.26
C PRO A 19 -44.97 -30.40 -44.01
N THR A 20 -45.91 -29.59 -43.52
CA THR A 20 -46.90 -29.57 -42.44
C THR A 20 -47.66 -30.84 -41.98
N PRO A 21 -48.41 -30.74 -40.84
CA PRO A 21 -48.93 -31.83 -40.02
C PRO A 21 -50.44 -32.12 -40.21
N SER A 22 -50.89 -33.28 -39.73
CA SER A 22 -52.29 -33.67 -39.54
C SER A 22 -52.50 -34.05 -38.07
N GLY A 23 -53.30 -33.29 -37.30
CA GLY A 23 -54.67 -33.68 -36.89
C GLY A 23 -54.62 -34.18 -35.43
N GLU A 24 -55.50 -33.87 -34.49
CA GLU A 24 -56.88 -33.40 -34.49
C GLU A 24 -57.18 -32.69 -33.14
N THR A 25 -58.01 -31.65 -33.20
CA THR A 25 -58.93 -31.16 -32.15
C THR A 25 -60.35 -31.63 -32.57
N PRO A 26 -61.43 -31.66 -31.74
CA PRO A 26 -62.02 -30.49 -31.02
C PRO A 26 -62.75 -30.85 -29.69
N ALA A 27 -63.09 -29.91 -28.80
CA ALA A 27 -64.35 -29.11 -28.76
C ALA A 27 -64.56 -28.69 -27.28
N VAL A 28 -65.21 -27.61 -26.81
CA VAL A 28 -65.97 -26.46 -27.36
C VAL A 28 -66.22 -25.48 -26.17
N SER A 29 -66.14 -24.16 -26.45
CA SER A 29 -66.88 -22.94 -25.98
C SER A 29 -67.36 -22.76 -24.51
N GLU A 30 -67.56 -21.56 -23.93
CA GLU A 30 -67.57 -20.15 -24.37
C GLU A 30 -67.68 -19.16 -23.17
N GLY A 31 -67.33 -17.88 -23.40
CA GLY A 31 -67.83 -16.69 -22.69
C GLY A 31 -66.81 -15.98 -21.76
N GLY A 32 -66.45 -14.70 -21.89
CA GLY A 32 -66.82 -13.58 -22.75
C GLY A 32 -66.02 -12.32 -22.36
N ALA A 33 -65.63 -11.55 -23.37
CA ALA A 33 -65.06 -10.19 -23.49
C ALA A 33 -64.74 -9.30 -22.26
N ALA A 34 -63.56 -8.65 -22.27
CA ALA A 34 -63.39 -7.22 -22.62
C ALA A 34 -61.92 -6.74 -22.50
N ARG A 35 -61.46 -5.95 -23.50
CA ARG A 35 -60.16 -5.26 -23.59
C ARG A 35 -60.07 -4.07 -22.63
N PRO A 36 -58.86 -3.61 -22.25
CA PRO A 36 -58.65 -2.19 -21.99
C PRO A 36 -57.75 -1.54 -23.05
N ASP A 37 -58.16 -0.31 -23.35
CA ASP A 37 -57.77 0.58 -24.43
C ASP A 37 -56.43 1.29 -24.18
N ALA A 38 -55.71 1.53 -25.26
CA ALA A 38 -54.47 2.29 -25.31
C ALA A 38 -54.81 3.77 -25.50
N SER A 39 -54.93 4.52 -24.41
CA SER A 39 -54.85 5.97 -24.45
C SER A 39 -54.37 6.55 -23.11
N ARG A 40 -53.09 6.91 -23.03
CA ARG A 40 -52.67 7.92 -22.05
C ARG A 40 -51.70 8.90 -22.69
N ARG A 41 -52.27 10.07 -22.98
CA ARG A 41 -51.62 11.30 -23.45
C ARG A 41 -50.40 11.65 -22.60
N GLN A 42 -49.35 12.06 -23.30
CA GLN A 42 -48.31 12.95 -22.80
C GLN A 42 -48.95 14.21 -22.19
N GLN A 43 -48.56 14.55 -20.96
CA GLN A 43 -48.75 15.88 -20.39
C GLN A 43 -47.38 16.54 -20.22
N PRO A 44 -47.17 17.80 -20.64
CA PRO A 44 -45.94 18.54 -20.40
C PRO A 44 -45.85 18.95 -18.92
N LEU A 45 -44.67 18.78 -18.32
CA LEU A 45 -44.32 19.44 -17.05
C LEU A 45 -44.12 20.94 -17.32
N GLU A 46 -45.17 21.73 -17.10
CA GLU A 46 -45.10 23.19 -17.05
C GLU A 46 -44.39 23.63 -15.76
N LEU A 47 -43.20 24.22 -15.91
CA LEU A 47 -42.50 24.97 -14.87
C LEU A 47 -43.29 26.25 -14.58
N GLY A 48 -43.89 26.32 -13.38
CA GLY A 48 -44.59 27.51 -12.91
C GLY A 48 -43.69 28.76 -12.88
N LYS A 49 -44.25 29.91 -13.28
CA LYS A 49 -43.58 31.22 -13.29
C LYS A 49 -43.02 31.59 -11.90
N ALA A 50 -41.76 32.02 -11.87
CA ALA A 50 -41.14 32.61 -10.69
C ALA A 50 -41.90 33.86 -10.24
N ARG A 51 -42.35 33.88 -8.97
CA ARG A 51 -42.79 35.11 -8.30
C ARG A 51 -41.58 35.80 -7.69
N ALA A 52 -41.37 37.06 -8.07
CA ALA A 52 -40.50 37.97 -7.33
C ALA A 52 -41.20 38.35 -6.02
N LEU A 53 -40.58 38.07 -4.88
CA LEU A 53 -40.95 38.68 -3.61
C LEU A 53 -40.20 40.01 -3.52
N SER A 54 -40.95 41.09 -3.70
CA SER A 54 -40.56 42.44 -3.35
C SER A 54 -41.56 42.93 -2.31
N ASP A 55 -41.16 42.98 -1.05
CA ASP A 55 -41.54 44.09 -0.16
C ASP A 55 -40.51 44.22 0.99
N PRO A 56 -40.13 45.44 1.40
CA PRO A 56 -39.09 45.70 2.38
C PRO A 56 -39.71 45.93 3.76
N GLY A 57 -39.32 45.12 4.73
CA GLY A 57 -39.66 45.41 6.13
C GLY A 57 -39.78 44.17 6.96
N GLU A 58 -38.65 43.71 7.51
CA GLU A 58 -38.57 43.20 8.89
C GLU A 58 -37.10 42.88 9.21
N SER A 59 -36.33 43.95 9.36
CA SER A 59 -35.06 43.92 10.09
C SER A 59 -35.36 44.02 11.58
N ALA A 60 -35.67 42.89 12.22
CA ALA A 60 -35.49 42.69 13.65
C ALA A 60 -35.85 41.23 13.98
N LEU A 61 -34.87 40.33 13.93
CA LEU A 61 -34.81 39.09 14.75
C LEU A 61 -33.47 38.37 14.51
N ARG A 62 -32.35 39.10 14.70
CA ARG A 62 -31.06 38.46 14.99
C ARG A 62 -31.02 38.12 16.48
N ARG A 63 -31.40 36.90 16.86
CA ARG A 63 -31.09 36.36 18.18
C ARG A 63 -29.83 35.50 18.09
N SER A 64 -28.79 36.01 18.75
CA SER A 64 -27.51 35.37 19.04
C SER A 64 -27.71 33.93 19.55
N ALA A 65 -27.13 32.96 18.85
CA ALA A 65 -26.96 31.61 19.36
C ALA A 65 -25.82 31.64 20.41
N ARG A 66 -26.15 31.35 21.67
CA ARG A 66 -25.14 31.17 22.73
C ARG A 66 -24.38 29.85 22.51
N PRO A 67 -23.06 29.80 22.75
CA PRO A 67 -22.34 28.53 22.85
C PRO A 67 -22.83 27.72 24.06
N LEU A 68 -22.86 26.39 23.91
CA LEU A 68 -23.13 25.46 25.01
C LEU A 68 -22.01 25.53 26.07
N PRO A 69 -22.29 25.27 27.37
CA PRO A 69 -21.26 25.24 28.40
C PRO A 69 -20.26 24.13 28.16
N ALA A 70 -18.97 24.41 28.32
CA ALA A 70 -17.93 23.40 28.42
C ALA A 70 -18.03 22.69 29.78
N ASP A 71 -17.93 21.36 29.77
CA ASP A 71 -17.84 20.51 30.95
C ASP A 71 -16.57 20.85 31.77
N PRO A 72 -16.62 20.99 33.11
CA PRO A 72 -15.45 21.40 33.90
C PRO A 72 -14.43 20.28 34.21
N GLU A 73 -14.53 19.07 33.65
CA GLU A 73 -13.64 17.95 34.01
C GLU A 73 -12.93 17.24 32.85
N ALA A 74 -12.82 17.87 31.67
CA ALA A 74 -11.94 17.38 30.61
C ALA A 74 -10.55 18.02 30.72
N THR A 75 -9.68 17.48 31.56
CA THR A 75 -8.24 17.80 31.51
C THR A 75 -7.64 17.22 30.23
N SER A 76 -7.49 18.08 29.22
CA SER A 76 -6.74 17.80 28.00
C SER A 76 -5.25 17.70 28.32
N ASP A 77 -4.76 16.49 28.59
CA ASP A 77 -3.32 16.16 28.58
C ASP A 77 -2.83 16.02 27.14
N TYR A 78 -2.74 17.13 26.41
CA TYR A 78 -1.92 17.19 25.19
C TYR A 78 -1.25 18.55 25.06
N SER A 79 -0.09 18.66 25.71
CA SER A 79 0.89 19.69 25.41
C SER A 79 1.49 19.38 24.05
N GLY A 80 1.32 20.29 23.08
CA GLY A 80 2.03 20.21 21.80
C GLY A 80 3.55 20.12 22.00
N PRO A 81 4.31 19.64 20.99
CA PRO A 81 5.75 19.53 21.10
C PRO A 81 6.39 20.90 21.37
N PRO A 82 7.42 21.00 22.22
CA PRO A 82 8.08 22.27 22.49
C PRO A 82 8.77 22.79 21.22
N PRO A 83 8.84 24.13 21.03
CA PRO A 83 9.61 24.72 19.94
C PRO A 83 11.09 24.37 20.05
N ALA A 84 11.76 24.28 18.90
CA ALA A 84 13.19 23.96 18.81
C ALA A 84 14.06 24.91 19.66
N PRO A 85 15.17 24.44 20.26
CA PRO A 85 16.00 25.28 21.11
C PRO A 85 16.71 26.37 20.30
N LEU A 86 16.62 27.61 20.77
CA LEU A 86 17.48 28.70 20.32
C LEU A 86 18.93 28.40 20.75
N THR A 87 19.87 28.52 19.82
CA THR A 87 21.30 28.36 20.09
C THR A 87 21.81 29.50 20.97
N GLY A 88 22.27 29.20 22.20
CA GLY A 88 23.10 30.12 23.00
C GLY A 88 22.56 30.62 24.34
N ALA A 89 21.53 30.02 24.94
CA ALA A 89 21.06 30.42 26.28
C ALA A 89 21.66 29.55 27.42
N PRO A 90 22.05 30.13 28.59
CA PRO A 90 22.60 29.38 29.72
C PRO A 90 21.51 28.59 30.47
N LEU A 91 21.82 27.36 30.88
CA LEU A 91 20.94 26.50 31.69
C LEU A 91 21.01 26.86 33.20
N PRO A 92 19.87 27.03 33.90
CA PRO A 92 19.86 27.07 35.36
C PRO A 92 19.86 25.65 35.98
N PRO A 93 20.39 25.47 37.20
CA PRO A 93 20.49 24.15 37.82
C PRO A 93 19.14 23.67 38.39
N LEU A 94 18.80 22.41 38.10
CA LEU A 94 17.64 21.71 38.65
C LEU A 94 17.90 21.32 40.12
N THR A 95 17.07 21.83 41.03
CA THR A 95 17.00 21.37 42.41
C THR A 95 15.60 20.88 42.75
N GLY A 96 15.52 19.68 43.35
CA GLY A 96 14.55 19.34 44.38
C GLY A 96 13.25 18.65 43.95
N GLY A 97 13.12 17.37 44.31
CA GLY A 97 11.82 16.66 44.31
C GLY A 97 11.91 15.18 44.66
N ARG A 98 12.34 14.82 45.88
CA ARG A 98 12.21 13.45 46.42
C ARG A 98 10.78 13.21 46.90
N ARG A 99 10.18 12.06 46.53
CA ARG A 99 9.15 11.37 47.32
C ARG A 99 9.49 9.88 47.43
N PRO A 100 9.35 9.24 48.61
CA PRO A 100 9.70 7.84 48.83
C PRO A 100 8.47 6.92 48.67
N GLY A 101 8.60 5.86 47.87
CA GLY A 101 7.58 4.81 47.72
C GLY A 101 8.13 3.47 48.19
N GLY A 102 7.67 3.01 49.36
CA GLY A 102 8.01 1.71 49.96
C GLY A 102 7.22 0.55 49.33
N SER A 103 7.78 -0.65 49.49
CA SER A 103 7.21 -1.93 49.08
C SER A 103 6.06 -2.35 50.01
N ARG A 104 4.96 -2.83 49.43
CA ARG A 104 3.88 -3.53 50.15
C ARG A 104 3.93 -5.02 49.81
N PRO A 105 3.95 -5.92 50.82
CA PRO A 105 3.71 -7.34 50.61
C PRO A 105 2.23 -7.66 50.78
N VAL A 106 1.69 -8.54 49.93
CA VAL A 106 0.41 -9.21 50.17
C VAL A 106 0.64 -10.71 50.11
N GLY A 107 0.49 -11.37 51.26
CA GLY A 107 0.26 -12.81 51.34
C GLY A 107 -1.25 -13.08 51.40
N TRP A 108 -1.69 -14.21 50.86
CA TRP A 108 -2.10 -15.38 51.66
C TRP A 108 -2.82 -16.45 50.80
N HIS A 109 -2.62 -17.70 51.22
CA HIS A 109 -3.38 -18.94 50.95
C HIS A 109 -2.91 -19.90 49.83
N SER A 110 -2.29 -21.00 50.27
CA SER A 110 -2.20 -22.33 49.62
C SER A 110 -3.29 -23.27 50.21
N PRO A 111 -3.45 -24.54 49.77
CA PRO A 111 -3.31 -25.17 48.45
C PRO A 111 -4.58 -25.97 48.04
N SER A 112 -4.67 -26.43 46.79
CA SER A 112 -5.42 -27.67 46.51
C SER A 112 -4.61 -28.57 45.59
N SER A 113 -4.55 -29.83 45.98
CA SER A 113 -3.89 -30.94 45.34
C SER A 113 -4.61 -31.37 44.06
N ARG A 114 -3.86 -31.51 42.96
CA ARG A 114 -4.07 -32.60 42.01
C ARG A 114 -2.89 -32.79 41.08
N THR A 115 -2.42 -34.03 41.10
CA THR A 115 -1.43 -34.72 40.29
C THR A 115 -1.63 -34.57 38.77
N GLY A 116 -0.54 -34.41 38.02
CA GLY A 116 -0.54 -34.59 36.56
C GLY A 116 0.78 -34.22 35.88
N ALA A 117 1.60 -35.25 35.61
CA ALA A 117 2.68 -35.35 34.61
C ALA A 117 3.58 -34.13 34.34
N GLN A 118 4.79 -34.15 34.90
CA GLN A 118 5.91 -33.34 34.40
C GLN A 118 6.51 -34.02 33.16
N PHE A 119 6.31 -33.43 31.99
CA PHE A 119 7.21 -33.65 30.86
C PHE A 119 8.45 -32.79 31.09
N ALA A 120 9.57 -33.44 31.40
CA ALA A 120 10.87 -32.80 31.43
C ALA A 120 11.27 -32.39 30.00
N SER A 121 11.37 -31.08 29.77
CA SER A 121 11.97 -30.50 28.56
C SER A 121 13.41 -30.11 28.86
N ASP A 122 14.29 -31.09 29.06
CA ASP A 122 15.73 -30.86 29.01
C ASP A 122 16.21 -31.18 27.59
N GLY A 123 16.60 -30.14 26.85
CA GLY A 123 17.27 -30.28 25.57
C GLY A 123 18.64 -30.98 25.73
N PRO A 124 19.17 -31.61 24.67
CA PRO A 124 20.45 -32.29 24.75
C PRO A 124 21.57 -31.31 25.15
N PRO A 125 22.53 -31.75 25.97
CA PRO A 125 23.61 -30.88 26.46
C PRO A 125 24.45 -30.34 25.31
N ALA A 126 24.79 -29.05 25.38
CA ALA A 126 25.66 -28.40 24.43
C ALA A 126 27.04 -29.10 24.38
N PRO A 127 27.66 -29.26 23.19
CA PRO A 127 28.98 -29.85 23.10
C PRO A 127 30.00 -29.01 23.87
N PRO A 128 31.01 -29.63 24.50
CA PRO A 128 31.99 -28.90 25.28
C PRO A 128 32.80 -27.94 24.38
N PRO A 129 33.19 -26.76 24.89
CA PRO A 129 33.99 -25.81 24.14
C PRO A 129 35.32 -26.45 23.73
N ARG A 130 35.70 -26.31 22.46
CA ARG A 130 36.99 -26.80 21.94
C ARG A 130 38.12 -26.08 22.68
N GLN A 131 38.90 -26.85 23.46
CA GLN A 131 40.07 -26.34 24.15
C GLN A 131 41.25 -26.30 23.17
N TYR A 132 41.63 -25.11 22.72
CA TYR A 132 42.85 -24.91 21.95
C TYR A 132 44.07 -24.99 22.87
N SER A 133 45.14 -25.65 22.43
CA SER A 133 46.37 -25.71 23.23
C SER A 133 46.93 -24.31 23.45
N LYS A 134 47.64 -24.10 24.57
CA LYS A 134 48.30 -22.82 24.88
C LYS A 134 49.22 -22.35 23.74
N ALA A 135 49.80 -23.30 22.98
CA ALA A 135 50.62 -23.02 21.81
C ALA A 135 49.81 -22.43 20.63
N VAL A 136 48.58 -22.93 20.39
CA VAL A 136 47.71 -22.40 19.33
C VAL A 136 47.20 -21.00 19.67
N ILE A 137 46.85 -20.77 20.94
CA ILE A 137 46.41 -19.44 21.42
C ILE A 137 47.57 -18.43 21.35
N ALA A 138 48.78 -18.85 21.72
CA ALA A 138 49.99 -18.03 21.59
C ALA A 138 50.31 -17.72 20.12
N GLY A 139 50.20 -18.72 19.23
CA GLY A 139 50.42 -18.54 17.79
C GLY A 139 49.43 -17.59 17.13
N LEU A 140 48.14 -17.72 17.44
CA LEU A 140 47.11 -16.81 16.92
C LEU A 140 47.29 -15.39 17.48
N SER A 141 47.59 -15.25 18.77
CA SER A 141 47.86 -13.94 19.37
C SER A 141 49.07 -13.24 18.73
N ALA A 142 50.14 -13.98 18.44
CA ALA A 142 51.32 -13.46 17.76
C ALA A 142 51.00 -13.01 16.32
N LEU A 143 50.21 -13.79 15.58
CA LEU A 143 49.75 -13.43 14.24
C LEU A 143 48.90 -12.15 14.24
N THR A 144 47.99 -12.00 15.21
CA THR A 144 47.18 -10.78 15.34
C THR A 144 48.05 -9.57 15.65
N LEU A 145 49.03 -9.70 16.54
CA LEU A 145 49.96 -8.62 16.87
C LEU A 145 50.79 -8.19 15.64
N ILE A 146 51.31 -9.15 14.87
CA ILE A 146 52.05 -8.87 13.64
C ILE A 146 51.16 -8.16 12.60
N ALA A 147 49.92 -8.62 12.42
CA ALA A 147 48.98 -7.98 11.50
C ALA A 147 48.64 -6.54 11.93
N THR A 148 48.40 -6.30 13.21
CA THR A 148 48.13 -4.94 13.72
C THR A 148 49.33 -4.01 13.61
N ALA A 149 50.54 -4.51 13.84
CA ALA A 149 51.76 -3.73 13.64
C ALA A 149 51.96 -3.37 12.16
N ALA A 150 51.75 -4.32 11.24
CA ALA A 150 51.87 -4.07 9.80
C ALA A 150 50.86 -3.01 9.32
N VAL A 151 49.60 -3.09 9.74
CA VAL A 151 48.57 -2.09 9.42
C VAL A 151 48.90 -0.74 10.02
N GLY A 152 49.33 -0.69 11.29
CA GLY A 152 49.75 0.55 11.94
C GLY A 152 50.93 1.23 11.22
N THR A 153 51.90 0.44 10.75
CA THR A 153 53.06 0.96 10.01
C THR A 153 52.65 1.50 8.63
N ALA A 154 51.70 0.84 7.95
CA ALA A 154 51.18 1.31 6.67
C ALA A 154 50.39 2.63 6.81
N VAL A 155 49.55 2.75 7.85
CA VAL A 155 48.81 3.98 8.16
C VAL A 155 49.77 5.11 8.55
N TYR A 156 50.77 4.84 9.39
CA TYR A 156 51.78 5.83 9.75
C TYR A 156 52.56 6.34 8.54
N LYS A 157 52.97 5.43 7.64
CA LYS A 157 53.62 5.84 6.38
C LYS A 157 52.71 6.70 5.52
N ALA A 158 51.44 6.31 5.33
CA ALA A 158 50.47 7.07 4.55
C ALA A 158 50.23 8.49 5.10
N ILE A 159 50.14 8.64 6.43
CA ILE A 159 49.99 9.96 7.07
C ILE A 159 51.29 10.77 6.96
N SER A 160 52.46 10.15 7.14
CA SER A 160 53.74 10.84 7.03
C SER A 160 54.05 11.34 5.60
N THR A 161 53.58 10.62 4.57
CA THR A 161 53.64 11.09 3.17
C THR A 161 52.64 12.20 2.87
N TYR A 162 51.55 12.32 3.63
CA TYR A 162 50.59 13.40 3.47
C TYR A 162 51.11 14.72 4.07
N ASP A 163 51.89 14.64 5.15
CA ASP A 163 52.43 15.81 5.86
C ASP A 163 53.71 16.38 5.22
N SER A 164 54.33 15.65 4.28
CA SER A 164 55.55 16.09 3.58
C SER A 164 55.29 16.81 2.24
N ASP A 165 54.03 16.85 1.78
CA ASP A 165 53.61 17.55 0.54
C ASP A 165 52.75 18.80 0.80
N VAL A 166 52.63 19.26 2.06
CA VAL A 166 51.96 20.52 2.42
C VAL A 166 53.00 21.57 2.81
N ASP A 167 53.53 22.26 1.79
CA ASP A 167 54.22 23.53 1.98
C ASP A 167 53.27 24.53 2.66
N SER A 168 53.64 25.02 3.85
CA SER A 168 52.91 26.03 4.62
C SER A 168 52.80 27.35 3.84
N PRO A 169 51.64 27.78 3.32
CA PRO A 169 51.57 28.88 2.36
C PRO A 169 51.42 30.28 3.01
N LEU A 170 51.82 30.46 4.27
CA LEU A 170 51.63 31.72 5.01
C LEU A 170 52.91 32.55 5.22
N SER A 171 53.94 32.38 4.40
CA SER A 171 55.22 33.11 4.60
C SER A 171 55.92 33.60 3.33
N ARG A 172 55.17 34.08 2.32
CA ARG A 172 55.75 34.90 1.23
C ARG A 172 54.76 35.98 0.78
N PRO A 173 55.11 37.28 0.78
CA PRO A 173 54.34 38.28 0.05
C PRO A 173 54.66 38.09 -1.44
N SER A 174 53.84 37.30 -2.12
CA SER A 174 53.83 37.17 -3.57
C SER A 174 53.08 38.37 -4.15
N VAL A 175 53.80 39.25 -4.85
CA VAL A 175 53.17 40.25 -5.74
C VAL A 175 52.64 39.50 -6.96
N HIS A 176 51.39 39.03 -6.89
CA HIS A 176 50.68 38.58 -8.07
C HIS A 176 50.22 39.80 -8.87
N LYS A 177 50.57 39.84 -10.16
CA LYS A 177 49.87 40.69 -11.15
C LYS A 177 48.36 40.43 -11.01
N SER A 178 47.55 41.49 -11.01
CA SER A 178 46.09 41.38 -10.97
C SER A 178 45.62 40.31 -11.96
N PRO A 179 44.77 39.36 -11.51
CA PRO A 179 44.13 38.43 -12.43
C PRO A 179 43.39 39.20 -13.52
N ALA A 180 43.35 38.66 -14.73
CA ALA A 180 42.43 39.14 -15.75
C ALA A 180 40.99 39.19 -15.16
N PRO A 181 40.14 40.14 -15.59
CA PRO A 181 38.76 40.21 -15.10
C PRO A 181 38.12 38.83 -15.16
N ILE A 182 37.52 38.41 -14.04
CA ILE A 182 36.71 37.19 -13.99
C ILE A 182 35.69 37.30 -15.13
N PRO A 183 35.55 36.29 -16.01
CA PRO A 183 34.46 36.27 -16.98
C PRO A 183 33.16 36.51 -16.20
N THR A 184 32.42 37.55 -16.57
CA THR A 184 31.13 37.85 -15.95
C THR A 184 30.34 36.55 -15.88
N LEU A 185 29.85 36.20 -14.68
CA LEU A 185 28.92 35.08 -14.55
C LEU A 185 27.85 35.27 -15.64
N PRO A 186 27.50 34.24 -16.43
CA PRO A 186 26.37 34.37 -17.33
C PRO A 186 25.19 34.91 -16.51
N ASP A 187 24.45 35.86 -17.08
CA ASP A 187 23.24 36.42 -16.46
C ASP A 187 22.47 35.28 -15.79
N PRO A 188 21.97 35.45 -14.56
CA PRO A 188 21.25 34.39 -13.86
C PRO A 188 20.18 33.89 -14.81
N THR A 189 20.38 32.65 -15.31
CA THR A 189 19.41 32.02 -16.20
C THR A 189 18.09 32.14 -15.50
N VAL A 190 17.13 32.82 -16.13
CA VAL A 190 15.79 32.94 -15.58
C VAL A 190 15.31 31.52 -15.33
N THR A 191 15.31 31.10 -14.08
CA THR A 191 14.67 29.86 -13.67
C THR A 191 13.20 30.11 -13.94
N VAL A 192 12.73 29.68 -15.11
CA VAL A 192 11.31 29.62 -15.39
C VAL A 192 10.78 28.60 -14.41
N THR A 193 10.29 29.09 -13.27
CA THR A 193 9.53 28.27 -12.33
C THR A 193 8.24 27.90 -13.04
N VAL A 194 8.27 26.78 -13.76
CA VAL A 194 7.04 26.17 -14.27
C VAL A 194 6.19 25.88 -13.04
N PRO A 195 4.98 26.44 -12.92
CA PRO A 195 4.11 26.14 -11.80
C PRO A 195 3.90 24.63 -11.72
N GLY A 196 4.27 24.02 -10.60
CA GLY A 196 4.04 22.60 -10.40
C GLY A 196 2.55 22.26 -10.51
N VAL A 197 2.23 21.07 -11.01
CA VAL A 197 0.85 20.58 -11.04
C VAL A 197 0.36 20.45 -9.59
N PRO A 198 -0.77 21.09 -9.20
CA PRO A 198 -1.27 20.98 -7.83
C PRO A 198 -1.62 19.54 -7.45
N ASP A 199 -1.40 19.15 -6.19
CA ASP A 199 -1.69 17.79 -5.72
C ASP A 199 -3.13 17.35 -5.97
N ALA A 200 -4.10 18.26 -5.77
CA ALA A 200 -5.49 17.97 -6.09
C ALA A 200 -5.70 17.59 -7.57
N VAL A 201 -4.94 18.20 -8.49
CA VAL A 201 -5.00 17.87 -9.92
C VAL A 201 -4.35 16.51 -10.18
N ARG A 202 -3.17 16.24 -9.61
CA ARG A 202 -2.49 14.92 -9.71
C ARG A 202 -3.38 13.78 -9.22
N LEU A 203 -4.14 14.02 -8.15
CA LEU A 203 -5.02 13.03 -7.54
C LEU A 203 -6.35 12.89 -8.29
N GLN A 204 -7.02 13.99 -8.62
CA GLN A 204 -8.40 13.95 -9.15
C GLN A 204 -8.46 13.82 -10.67
N LYS A 205 -7.44 14.27 -11.39
CA LYS A 205 -7.42 14.35 -12.86
C LYS A 205 -6.25 13.61 -13.50
N ASN A 206 -5.67 12.63 -12.80
CA ASN A 206 -4.56 11.84 -13.29
C ASN A 206 -4.87 11.20 -14.65
N GLU A 207 -3.88 11.15 -15.54
CA GLU A 207 -4.06 10.61 -16.89
C GLU A 207 -4.29 9.10 -16.90
N LEU A 208 -3.91 8.38 -15.84
CA LEU A 208 -4.18 6.94 -15.69
C LEU A 208 -5.69 6.63 -15.79
N TYR A 209 -6.55 7.51 -15.29
CA TYR A 209 -8.01 7.32 -15.36
C TYR A 209 -8.56 7.37 -16.79
N LYS A 210 -7.81 7.89 -17.76
CA LYS A 210 -8.18 7.97 -19.17
C LYS A 210 -7.48 6.92 -20.04
N ALA A 211 -6.54 6.17 -19.47
CA ALA A 211 -5.72 5.21 -20.21
C ALA A 211 -6.51 4.00 -20.74
N GLY A 212 -7.71 3.74 -20.18
CA GLY A 212 -8.62 2.69 -20.62
C GLY A 212 -8.50 1.42 -19.79
N LYS A 213 -9.02 0.30 -20.31
CA LYS A 213 -9.01 -0.98 -19.59
C LYS A 213 -7.60 -1.59 -19.55
N LEU A 214 -7.27 -2.20 -18.42
CA LEU A 214 -6.10 -3.05 -18.27
C LEU A 214 -6.31 -4.34 -19.07
N ALA A 215 -5.40 -4.63 -20.01
CA ALA A 215 -5.43 -5.88 -20.76
C ALA A 215 -5.06 -7.07 -19.85
N ALA A 216 -5.54 -8.25 -20.19
CA ALA A 216 -5.08 -9.48 -19.55
C ALA A 216 -3.62 -9.74 -19.98
N ALA A 217 -2.73 -9.97 -19.01
CA ALA A 217 -1.34 -10.37 -19.27
C ALA A 217 -1.16 -11.90 -19.25
N ASN A 218 -2.27 -12.65 -19.29
CA ASN A 218 -2.33 -14.12 -19.23
C ASN A 218 -1.57 -14.70 -18.02
N CYS A 219 -1.67 -14.02 -16.88
CA CYS A 219 -0.94 -14.35 -15.67
C CYS A 219 -1.36 -15.72 -15.13
N THR A 220 -0.42 -16.65 -14.99
CA THR A 220 -0.67 -17.95 -14.37
C THR A 220 -0.23 -17.92 -12.91
N GLU A 221 -1.07 -18.41 -12.02
CA GLU A 221 -0.72 -18.50 -10.61
C GLU A 221 0.52 -19.40 -10.41
N PRO A 222 1.54 -18.98 -9.62
CA PRO A 222 2.68 -19.81 -9.30
C PRO A 222 2.28 -21.15 -8.66
N THR A 223 2.84 -22.25 -9.16
CA THR A 223 2.53 -23.61 -8.66
C THR A 223 3.23 -23.95 -7.35
N VAL A 224 4.26 -23.18 -6.99
CA VAL A 224 5.00 -23.35 -5.73
C VAL A 224 4.06 -23.26 -4.52
N LYS A 225 4.20 -24.20 -3.60
CA LYS A 225 3.43 -24.23 -2.35
C LYS A 225 4.10 -23.29 -1.33
N PRO A 226 3.43 -22.22 -0.85
CA PRO A 226 4.01 -21.25 0.09
C PRO A 226 4.10 -21.79 1.54
N ASN A 227 4.70 -22.96 1.71
CA ASN A 227 4.83 -23.67 2.98
C ASN A 227 6.17 -23.44 3.71
N SER A 228 6.94 -22.46 3.26
CA SER A 228 8.19 -22.03 3.88
C SER A 228 8.49 -20.60 3.48
N GLN A 229 9.34 -19.91 4.25
CA GLN A 229 9.79 -18.55 3.94
C GLN A 229 10.33 -18.43 2.49
N SER A 230 11.16 -19.37 2.06
CA SER A 230 11.76 -19.34 0.71
C SER A 230 10.73 -19.62 -0.39
N ASN A 231 9.74 -20.48 -0.13
CA ASN A 231 8.68 -20.76 -1.09
C ASN A 231 7.66 -19.61 -1.18
N ILE A 232 7.41 -18.90 -0.08
CA ILE A 232 6.60 -17.67 -0.09
C ILE A 232 7.28 -16.62 -0.97
N LEU A 233 8.59 -16.38 -0.80
CA LEU A 233 9.31 -15.46 -1.69
C LEU A 233 9.24 -15.90 -3.15
N LYS A 234 9.40 -17.19 -3.46
CA LYS A 234 9.26 -17.71 -4.83
C LYS A 234 7.85 -17.50 -5.38
N TYR A 235 6.82 -17.66 -4.55
CA TYR A 235 5.43 -17.41 -4.93
C TYR A 235 5.24 -15.96 -5.37
N TYR A 236 5.61 -14.99 -4.52
CA TYR A 236 5.49 -13.58 -4.86
C TYR A 236 6.39 -13.16 -6.03
N LYS A 237 7.62 -13.70 -6.13
CA LYS A 237 8.50 -13.48 -7.30
C LYS A 237 7.88 -13.98 -8.60
N GLY A 238 7.06 -15.03 -8.55
CA GLY A 238 6.33 -15.51 -9.73
C GLY A 238 5.17 -14.61 -10.14
N LEU A 239 4.57 -13.87 -9.21
CA LEU A 239 3.48 -12.92 -9.49
C LEU A 239 3.98 -11.57 -10.00
N LEU A 240 5.17 -11.12 -9.59
CA LEU A 240 5.67 -9.79 -9.92
C LEU A 240 5.75 -9.51 -11.44
N PRO A 241 6.36 -10.37 -12.28
CA PRO A 241 6.42 -10.13 -13.72
C PRO A 241 5.04 -10.06 -14.39
N CYS A 242 4.06 -10.74 -13.80
CA CYS A 242 2.68 -10.71 -14.27
C CYS A 242 2.01 -9.35 -14.03
N LEU A 243 2.27 -8.73 -12.88
CA LEU A 243 1.81 -7.37 -12.57
C LEU A 243 2.50 -6.34 -13.46
N ASP A 244 3.81 -6.47 -13.65
CA ASP A 244 4.61 -5.63 -14.54
C ASP A 244 4.05 -5.65 -15.97
N ALA A 245 3.89 -6.84 -16.54
CA ALA A 245 3.37 -7.01 -17.89
C ALA A 245 1.94 -6.46 -18.07
N ALA A 246 1.12 -6.52 -17.02
CA ALA A 246 -0.24 -5.99 -17.08
C ALA A 246 -0.25 -4.45 -17.04
N TRP A 247 0.51 -3.84 -16.13
CA TRP A 247 0.46 -2.39 -15.88
C TRP A 247 1.33 -1.57 -16.81
N GLN A 248 2.49 -2.07 -17.24
CA GLN A 248 3.45 -1.32 -18.06
C GLN A 248 2.80 -0.60 -19.25
N PRO A 249 2.00 -1.25 -20.11
CA PRO A 249 1.42 -0.59 -21.28
C PRO A 249 0.49 0.58 -20.92
N LEU A 250 -0.20 0.47 -19.78
CA LEU A 250 -1.17 1.46 -19.33
C LEU A 250 -0.49 2.66 -18.66
N ILE A 251 0.56 2.41 -17.88
CA ILE A 251 1.42 3.44 -17.27
C ILE A 251 2.10 4.28 -18.36
N GLU A 252 2.71 3.63 -19.35
CA GLU A 252 3.37 4.30 -20.47
C GLU A 252 2.36 5.08 -21.33
N LYS A 253 1.17 4.51 -21.59
CA LYS A 253 0.09 5.19 -22.31
C LYS A 253 -0.42 6.43 -21.57
N ALA A 254 -0.40 6.42 -20.25
CA ALA A 254 -0.76 7.57 -19.41
C ALA A 254 0.35 8.64 -19.35
N GLY A 255 1.49 8.42 -20.02
CA GLY A 255 2.61 9.37 -20.07
C GLY A 255 3.59 9.26 -18.92
N TYR A 256 3.49 8.22 -18.09
CA TYR A 256 4.39 7.99 -16.95
C TYR A 256 5.50 6.99 -17.30
N LYS A 257 6.62 7.09 -16.59
CA LYS A 257 7.71 6.12 -16.71
C LYS A 257 7.34 4.85 -15.95
N PHE A 258 7.42 3.71 -16.63
CA PHE A 258 7.30 2.42 -15.98
C PHE A 258 8.61 2.02 -15.29
N THR A 259 8.49 1.51 -14.06
CA THR A 259 9.54 0.81 -13.32
C THR A 259 8.94 -0.44 -12.70
N SER A 260 9.77 -1.45 -12.43
CA SER A 260 9.35 -2.64 -11.68
C SER A 260 9.79 -2.48 -10.22
N PRO A 261 8.94 -2.78 -9.22
CA PRO A 261 9.29 -2.66 -7.83
C PRO A 261 10.20 -3.81 -7.40
N LYS A 262 11.04 -3.56 -6.39
CA LYS A 262 11.77 -4.61 -5.69
C LYS A 262 10.82 -5.43 -4.84
N LEU A 263 11.19 -6.67 -4.55
CA LEU A 263 10.44 -7.55 -3.66
C LEU A 263 11.32 -8.05 -2.53
N GLN A 264 10.90 -7.79 -1.30
CA GLN A 264 11.65 -8.10 -0.08
C GLN A 264 10.79 -8.92 0.88
N LEU A 265 11.43 -9.79 1.65
CA LEU A 265 10.78 -10.40 2.82
C LEU A 265 11.10 -9.58 4.05
N GLN A 266 10.07 -9.28 4.84
CA GLN A 266 10.25 -8.69 6.15
C GLN A 266 11.09 -9.62 7.02
N SER A 267 12.25 -9.14 7.44
CA SER A 267 13.18 -9.91 8.27
C SER A 267 13.32 -9.31 9.68
N LYS A 268 13.13 -7.99 9.86
CA LYS A 268 12.92 -7.24 11.12
C LYS A 268 12.22 -5.90 10.84
N LYS A 269 11.71 -5.22 11.89
CA LYS A 269 11.14 -3.86 11.82
C LYS A 269 12.11 -2.91 11.10
N PRO A 270 11.65 -2.05 10.17
CA PRO A 270 12.48 -0.98 9.62
C PRO A 270 13.06 -0.14 10.77
N THR A 271 14.39 0.04 10.79
CA THR A 271 15.08 0.90 11.75
C THR A 271 15.95 1.90 10.99
N GLY A 272 15.77 3.21 11.20
CA GLY A 272 16.56 4.26 10.55
C GLY A 272 15.73 5.47 10.10
N THR A 273 16.39 6.47 9.50
CA THR A 273 15.73 7.58 8.78
C THR A 273 14.97 7.03 7.57
N GLY A 274 13.69 7.38 7.39
CA GLY A 274 12.80 6.76 6.40
C GLY A 274 12.04 5.53 6.92
N ALA A 275 12.32 5.07 8.16
CA ALA A 275 11.55 3.98 8.77
C ALA A 275 10.07 4.36 8.93
N ALA A 276 9.71 5.63 9.13
CA ALA A 276 8.30 6.05 9.20
C ALA A 276 7.61 6.01 7.81
N GLU A 277 8.35 6.30 6.74
CA GLU A 277 7.87 6.27 5.34
C GLU A 277 7.76 4.84 4.81
N CYS A 278 8.41 3.89 5.48
CA CYS A 278 8.40 2.47 5.16
C CYS A 278 8.01 1.60 6.37
N ALA A 279 7.27 2.14 7.35
CA ALA A 279 6.77 1.40 8.50
C ALA A 279 5.36 0.86 8.19
N GLY A 280 5.28 -0.26 7.47
CA GLY A 280 4.11 -1.11 7.61
C GLY A 280 4.02 -1.70 9.02
N GLU A 281 2.82 -2.11 9.45
CA GLU A 281 2.70 -2.86 10.70
C GLU A 281 3.59 -4.12 10.65
N GLU A 282 4.15 -4.54 11.78
CA GLU A 282 5.15 -5.63 11.88
C GLU A 282 4.70 -7.00 11.31
N ASN A 283 3.43 -7.14 10.90
CA ASN A 283 2.82 -8.39 10.45
C ASN A 283 1.95 -8.26 9.18
N VAL A 284 2.02 -7.15 8.45
CA VAL A 284 1.28 -6.94 7.19
C VAL A 284 2.25 -6.58 6.07
N ALA A 285 1.93 -6.95 4.83
CA ALA A 285 2.72 -6.46 3.70
C ALA A 285 2.61 -4.93 3.58
N PHE A 286 3.58 -4.30 2.96
CA PHE A 286 3.53 -2.86 2.66
C PHE A 286 4.42 -2.50 1.46
N TYR A 287 4.06 -1.41 0.78
CA TYR A 287 4.90 -0.75 -0.21
C TYR A 287 5.73 0.36 0.43
N CYS A 288 7.03 0.41 0.09
CA CYS A 288 7.98 1.43 0.52
C CYS A 288 8.40 2.26 -0.70
N SER A 289 8.03 3.53 -0.76
CA SER A 289 8.41 4.43 -1.87
C SER A 289 9.88 4.83 -1.83
N VAL A 290 10.52 4.80 -0.66
CA VAL A 290 11.92 5.23 -0.50
C VAL A 290 12.87 4.42 -1.38
N ASP A 291 12.58 3.13 -1.57
CA ASP A 291 13.38 2.23 -2.37
C ASP A 291 12.60 1.43 -3.43
N ASP A 292 11.35 1.83 -3.69
CA ASP A 292 10.37 1.18 -4.57
C ASP A 292 10.23 -0.32 -4.29
N SER A 293 9.97 -0.69 -3.03
CA SER A 293 9.90 -2.10 -2.63
C SER A 293 8.57 -2.54 -2.04
N ILE A 294 8.12 -3.72 -2.46
CA ILE A 294 7.05 -4.48 -1.82
C ILE A 294 7.67 -5.37 -0.74
N ASN A 295 7.28 -5.14 0.50
CA ASN A 295 7.78 -5.85 1.68
C ASN A 295 6.73 -6.86 2.15
N ILE A 296 7.05 -8.14 2.05
CA ILE A 296 6.12 -9.25 2.32
C ILE A 296 6.23 -9.76 3.76
N SER A 297 5.09 -9.89 4.43
CA SER A 297 4.99 -10.51 5.76
C SER A 297 4.85 -12.03 5.67
N TRP A 298 5.97 -12.73 5.53
CA TRP A 298 5.97 -14.18 5.26
C TRP A 298 5.46 -15.06 6.42
N LYS A 299 5.57 -14.63 7.67
CA LYS A 299 5.12 -15.43 8.83
C LYS A 299 3.60 -15.58 8.83
N ASN A 300 2.92 -14.46 8.60
CA ASN A 300 1.46 -14.35 8.55
C ASN A 300 0.86 -15.15 7.37
N ASP A 301 1.56 -15.16 6.22
CA ASP A 301 1.20 -15.98 5.06
C ASP A 301 1.44 -17.47 5.31
N LEU A 302 2.54 -17.83 5.98
CA LEU A 302 2.85 -19.21 6.32
C LEU A 302 1.79 -19.81 7.26
N GLU A 303 1.39 -19.06 8.29
CA GLU A 303 0.34 -19.46 9.23
C GLU A 303 -0.99 -19.67 8.52
N ARG A 304 -1.46 -18.67 7.74
CA ARG A 304 -2.69 -18.80 6.93
C ARG A 304 -2.64 -20.00 5.99
N TYR A 305 -1.49 -20.24 5.36
CA TYR A 305 -1.35 -21.35 4.42
C TYR A 305 -1.41 -22.72 5.10
N GLN A 306 -0.92 -22.83 6.34
CA GLN A 306 -1.03 -24.06 7.13
C GLN A 306 -2.47 -24.36 7.53
N GLU A 307 -3.28 -23.34 7.80
CA GLU A 307 -4.68 -23.49 8.18
C GLU A 307 -5.60 -23.74 6.96
N ALA A 308 -5.43 -22.94 5.92
CA ALA A 308 -6.41 -22.80 4.85
C ALA A 308 -5.70 -22.48 3.50
N PRO A 309 -5.12 -23.49 2.82
CA PRO A 309 -4.23 -23.27 1.67
C PRO A 309 -4.83 -22.47 0.52
N LEU A 310 -6.12 -22.65 0.22
CA LEU A 310 -6.79 -21.95 -0.89
C LEU A 310 -7.13 -20.51 -0.51
N GLU A 311 -7.64 -20.29 0.70
CA GLU A 311 -7.86 -18.95 1.26
C GLU A 311 -6.55 -18.15 1.33
N ALA A 312 -5.47 -18.76 1.81
CA ALA A 312 -4.17 -18.13 1.92
C ALA A 312 -3.62 -17.70 0.56
N ARG A 313 -3.65 -18.59 -0.45
CA ARG A 313 -3.19 -18.22 -1.81
C ARG A 313 -4.02 -17.10 -2.44
N THR A 314 -5.33 -17.09 -2.19
CA THR A 314 -6.22 -16.02 -2.65
C THR A 314 -5.92 -14.69 -1.97
N TRP A 315 -5.65 -14.74 -0.66
CA TRP A 315 -5.20 -13.60 0.13
C TRP A 315 -3.86 -13.06 -0.39
N MET A 316 -2.86 -13.92 -0.55
CA MET A 316 -1.52 -13.54 -1.02
C MET A 316 -1.54 -12.87 -2.41
N MET A 317 -2.33 -13.38 -3.37
CA MET A 317 -2.49 -12.69 -4.67
C MET A 317 -3.12 -11.30 -4.51
N SER A 318 -4.11 -11.17 -3.63
CA SER A 318 -4.80 -9.90 -3.40
C SER A 318 -3.88 -8.90 -2.70
N THR A 319 -3.10 -9.34 -1.71
CA THR A 319 -2.08 -8.54 -1.05
C THR A 319 -1.02 -8.08 -2.05
N MET A 320 -0.46 -8.97 -2.87
CA MET A 320 0.52 -8.57 -3.90
C MET A 320 -0.07 -7.52 -4.86
N ALA A 321 -1.31 -7.72 -5.30
CA ALA A 321 -1.97 -6.79 -6.22
C ALA A 321 -2.27 -5.43 -5.56
N HIS A 322 -2.61 -5.41 -4.27
CA HIS A 322 -2.81 -4.20 -3.47
C HIS A 322 -1.49 -3.42 -3.31
N GLU A 323 -0.40 -4.07 -2.90
CA GLU A 323 0.91 -3.40 -2.75
C GLU A 323 1.43 -2.88 -4.09
N TYR A 324 1.17 -3.61 -5.17
CA TYR A 324 1.46 -3.12 -6.52
C TYR A 324 0.56 -1.92 -6.89
N GLY A 325 -0.65 -1.84 -6.34
CA GLY A 325 -1.52 -0.66 -6.44
C GLY A 325 -0.87 0.60 -5.86
N HIS A 326 -0.14 0.49 -4.74
CA HIS A 326 0.69 1.60 -4.25
C HIS A 326 1.85 1.92 -5.20
N HIS A 327 2.48 0.91 -5.79
CA HIS A 327 3.49 1.14 -6.82
C HIS A 327 2.93 1.88 -8.05
N VAL A 328 1.70 1.56 -8.47
CA VAL A 328 0.98 2.33 -9.51
C VAL A 328 0.75 3.77 -9.08
N GLN A 329 0.37 4.01 -7.82
CA GLN A 329 0.25 5.37 -7.29
C GLN A 329 1.59 6.12 -7.30
N GLU A 330 2.69 5.44 -7.00
CA GLU A 330 4.04 6.01 -7.02
C GLU A 330 4.44 6.40 -8.45
N MET A 331 4.38 5.46 -9.41
CA MET A 331 4.71 5.71 -10.81
C MET A 331 3.88 6.83 -11.45
N THR A 332 2.65 7.04 -10.96
CA THR A 332 1.72 8.06 -11.49
C THR A 332 1.68 9.35 -10.66
N GLU A 333 2.65 9.53 -9.76
CA GLU A 333 2.79 10.69 -8.87
C GLU A 333 1.62 10.92 -7.89
N MET A 334 0.67 9.98 -7.80
CA MET A 334 -0.44 10.07 -6.86
C MET A 334 0.03 9.87 -5.43
N LEU A 335 0.99 8.98 -5.19
CA LEU A 335 1.42 8.61 -3.84
C LEU A 335 2.10 9.79 -3.12
N THR A 336 3.04 10.44 -3.80
CA THR A 336 3.65 11.70 -3.33
C THR A 336 2.59 12.78 -3.07
N ALA A 337 1.61 12.93 -3.98
CA ALA A 337 0.56 13.94 -3.84
C ALA A 337 -0.34 13.68 -2.63
N VAL A 338 -0.74 12.42 -2.36
CA VAL A 338 -1.60 12.11 -1.20
C VAL A 338 -0.84 12.23 0.12
N TRP A 339 0.45 11.87 0.16
CA TRP A 339 1.28 12.10 1.35
C TRP A 339 1.46 13.57 1.67
N SER A 340 1.64 14.43 0.66
CA SER A 340 1.61 15.88 0.84
C SER A 340 0.28 16.33 1.48
N ARG A 341 -0.86 15.86 0.97
CA ARG A 341 -2.19 16.19 1.53
C ARG A 341 -2.36 15.70 2.97
N GLN A 342 -1.86 14.51 3.31
CA GLN A 342 -1.85 13.98 4.68
C GLN A 342 -1.00 14.85 5.60
N GLY A 343 0.25 15.17 5.22
CA GLY A 343 1.15 15.98 6.04
C GLY A 343 0.66 17.42 6.27
N TRP A 344 -0.18 17.95 5.37
CA TRP A 344 -0.78 19.28 5.52
C TRP A 344 -2.15 19.29 6.20
N ALA A 345 -2.75 18.13 6.47
CA ALA A 345 -4.05 18.00 7.12
C ALA A 345 -4.07 18.74 8.47
N LYS A 346 -5.21 19.36 8.81
CA LYS A 346 -5.35 20.15 10.05
C LYS A 346 -5.93 19.36 11.20
N THR A 347 -6.49 18.20 10.91
CA THR A 347 -7.13 17.31 11.88
C THR A 347 -6.80 15.87 11.55
N GLU A 348 -6.75 15.02 12.58
CA GLU A 348 -6.60 13.57 12.41
C GLU A 348 -7.72 12.99 11.52
N VAL A 349 -8.95 13.52 11.62
CA VAL A 349 -10.08 13.08 10.79
C VAL A 349 -9.78 13.30 9.30
N GLU A 350 -9.23 14.46 8.95
CA GLU A 350 -8.83 14.79 7.58
C GLU A 350 -7.64 13.95 7.13
N GLU A 351 -6.63 13.78 7.97
CA GLU A 351 -5.45 12.95 7.69
C GLU A 351 -5.86 11.49 7.38
N LEU A 352 -6.71 10.91 8.23
CA LEU A 352 -7.23 9.56 8.05
C LEU A 352 -8.14 9.44 6.82
N GLU A 353 -8.87 10.49 6.45
CA GLU A 353 -9.64 10.47 5.19
C GLU A 353 -8.72 10.38 3.97
N TRP A 354 -7.62 11.14 3.95
CA TRP A 354 -6.62 11.01 2.89
C TRP A 354 -5.96 9.63 2.89
N SER A 355 -5.69 9.06 4.06
CA SER A 355 -5.20 7.69 4.19
C SER A 355 -6.18 6.69 3.57
N ARG A 356 -7.46 6.72 3.97
CA ARG A 356 -8.48 5.81 3.43
C ARG A 356 -8.65 5.95 1.91
N ARG A 357 -8.56 7.18 1.38
CA ARG A 357 -8.59 7.41 -0.08
C ARG A 357 -7.42 6.74 -0.80
N ARG A 358 -6.20 6.82 -0.24
CA ARG A 358 -4.99 6.15 -0.75
C ARG A 358 -5.16 4.63 -0.72
N GLU A 359 -5.55 4.06 0.42
CA GLU A 359 -5.66 2.62 0.63
C GLU A 359 -6.77 1.96 -0.21
N LEU A 360 -7.94 2.60 -0.27
CA LEU A 360 -9.06 2.10 -1.10
C LEU A 360 -8.73 2.16 -2.59
N GLN A 361 -7.91 3.13 -3.01
CA GLN A 361 -7.46 3.20 -4.40
C GLN A 361 -6.45 2.11 -4.73
N ALA A 362 -5.49 1.83 -3.83
CA ALA A 362 -4.55 0.73 -4.01
C ALA A 362 -5.28 -0.62 -4.11
N SER A 363 -6.27 -0.84 -3.23
CA SER A 363 -7.17 -2.01 -3.30
C SER A 363 -7.94 -2.07 -4.61
N CYS A 364 -8.48 -0.93 -5.07
CA CYS A 364 -9.16 -0.84 -6.36
C CYS A 364 -8.26 -1.18 -7.55
N PHE A 365 -7.02 -0.66 -7.59
CA PHE A 365 -6.04 -1.00 -8.62
C PHE A 365 -5.66 -2.49 -8.57
N GLY A 366 -5.49 -3.06 -7.37
CA GLY A 366 -5.32 -4.49 -7.21
C GLY A 366 -6.48 -5.29 -7.82
N ALA A 367 -7.71 -4.88 -7.55
CA ALA A 367 -8.90 -5.51 -8.13
C ALA A 367 -8.98 -5.36 -9.66
N VAL A 368 -8.52 -4.23 -10.24
CA VAL A 368 -8.39 -4.07 -11.71
C VAL A 368 -7.48 -5.16 -12.29
N PHE A 369 -6.31 -5.39 -11.69
CA PHE A 369 -5.37 -6.43 -12.11
C PHE A 369 -5.96 -7.85 -11.98
N LEU A 370 -6.54 -8.16 -10.82
CA LEU A 370 -7.15 -9.47 -10.60
C LEU A 370 -8.31 -9.69 -11.57
N GLY A 371 -9.08 -8.65 -11.85
CA GLY A 371 -10.21 -8.67 -12.79
C GLY A 371 -9.80 -8.93 -14.23
N SER A 372 -8.72 -8.30 -14.70
CA SER A 372 -8.19 -8.50 -16.06
C SER A 372 -7.59 -9.90 -16.23
N ASN A 373 -7.03 -10.49 -15.17
CA ASN A 373 -6.37 -11.80 -15.21
C ASN A 373 -7.17 -12.94 -14.53
N LYS A 374 -8.44 -12.73 -14.18
CA LYS A 374 -9.22 -13.67 -13.35
C LYS A 374 -9.28 -15.09 -13.87
N SER A 375 -9.33 -15.26 -15.20
CA SER A 375 -9.39 -16.60 -15.81
C SER A 375 -8.07 -17.35 -15.64
N THR A 376 -6.94 -16.69 -15.94
CA THR A 376 -5.62 -17.33 -15.94
C THR A 376 -5.05 -17.48 -14.52
N LEU A 377 -5.45 -16.61 -13.58
CA LEU A 377 -5.18 -16.75 -12.16
C LEU A 377 -6.10 -17.77 -11.46
N GLY A 378 -7.06 -18.35 -12.17
CA GLY A 378 -8.01 -19.30 -11.60
C GLY A 378 -8.95 -18.70 -10.56
N LEU A 379 -9.16 -17.37 -10.59
CA LEU A 379 -10.16 -16.66 -9.77
C LEU A 379 -11.58 -16.91 -10.31
N THR A 380 -11.98 -18.18 -10.25
CA THR A 380 -13.29 -18.69 -10.66
C THR A 380 -13.84 -19.62 -9.58
N GLY A 381 -15.13 -19.98 -9.69
CA GLY A 381 -15.76 -20.96 -8.81
C GLY A 381 -15.55 -20.66 -7.32
N ASN A 382 -14.98 -21.63 -6.59
CA ASN A 382 -14.74 -21.48 -5.15
C ASN A 382 -13.73 -20.39 -4.81
N ARG A 383 -12.66 -20.24 -5.60
CA ARG A 383 -11.63 -19.23 -5.35
C ARG A 383 -12.19 -17.82 -5.51
N LEU A 384 -13.07 -17.60 -6.49
CA LEU A 384 -13.76 -16.32 -6.64
C LEU A 384 -14.64 -16.00 -5.43
N ARG A 385 -15.40 -16.98 -4.91
CA ARG A 385 -16.20 -16.78 -3.69
C ARG A 385 -15.35 -16.44 -2.47
N ILE A 386 -14.18 -17.08 -2.35
CA ILE A 386 -13.20 -16.77 -1.30
C ILE A 386 -12.71 -15.33 -1.45
N TRP A 387 -12.30 -14.90 -2.64
CA TRP A 387 -11.86 -13.52 -2.89
C TRP A 387 -12.96 -12.52 -2.54
N GLU A 388 -14.19 -12.74 -3.03
CA GLU A 388 -15.32 -11.88 -2.71
C GLU A 388 -15.61 -11.82 -1.21
N TYR A 389 -15.52 -12.97 -0.52
CA TYR A 389 -15.70 -13.03 0.93
C TYR A 389 -14.60 -12.26 1.66
N GLN A 390 -13.33 -12.45 1.27
CA GLN A 390 -12.20 -11.73 1.83
C GLN A 390 -12.39 -10.23 1.66
N THR A 391 -12.62 -9.74 0.43
CA THR A 391 -12.86 -8.31 0.16
C THR A 391 -14.06 -7.76 0.95
N LYS A 392 -15.20 -8.45 0.98
CA LYS A 392 -16.42 -7.99 1.71
C LYS A 392 -16.27 -8.02 3.24
N ASN A 393 -15.21 -8.64 3.75
CA ASN A 393 -14.90 -8.73 5.18
C ASN A 393 -13.48 -8.22 5.50
N SER A 394 -12.88 -7.45 4.58
CA SER A 394 -11.74 -6.57 4.86
C SER A 394 -12.31 -5.21 5.26
N GLY A 395 -11.83 -4.59 6.33
CA GLY A 395 -12.30 -3.26 6.73
C GLY A 395 -11.90 -2.88 8.15
N ASP A 396 -11.91 -1.58 8.43
CA ASP A 396 -11.48 -1.02 9.71
C ASP A 396 -12.33 -1.50 10.91
N GLU A 397 -13.55 -1.99 10.67
CA GLU A 397 -14.48 -2.40 11.74
C GLU A 397 -14.00 -3.62 12.55
N PHE A 398 -13.10 -4.43 12.00
CA PHE A 398 -12.75 -5.73 12.61
C PHE A 398 -11.68 -5.64 13.68
N ASN A 399 -11.05 -4.47 13.87
CA ASN A 399 -10.11 -4.25 14.95
C ASN A 399 -10.27 -2.84 15.55
N PRO A 400 -11.06 -2.67 16.62
CA PRO A 400 -11.31 -1.35 17.21
C PRO A 400 -10.07 -0.75 17.89
N LYS A 401 -8.99 -1.52 18.04
CA LYS A 401 -7.70 -1.05 18.56
C LYS A 401 -6.76 -0.54 17.46
N LYS A 402 -7.10 -0.77 16.19
CA LYS A 402 -6.35 -0.28 15.04
C LYS A 402 -6.87 1.06 14.57
N ILE A 403 -5.98 1.81 13.94
CA ILE A 403 -6.29 3.07 13.28
C ILE A 403 -7.26 2.78 12.13
N ARG A 404 -8.21 3.70 11.89
CA ARG A 404 -9.20 3.58 10.81
C ARG A 404 -8.70 4.25 9.53
N ASP A 405 -7.71 3.62 8.90
CA ASP A 405 -6.94 4.15 7.78
C ASP A 405 -7.17 3.43 6.44
N HIS A 406 -7.95 2.34 6.40
CA HIS A 406 -8.22 1.56 5.18
C HIS A 406 -9.70 1.60 4.73
N GLY A 407 -10.59 2.18 5.53
CA GLY A 407 -12.01 2.34 5.24
C GLY A 407 -12.85 1.14 5.63
N SER A 408 -14.18 1.34 5.62
CA SER A 408 -15.10 0.27 6.01
C SER A 408 -15.12 -0.90 5.02
N LYS A 409 -15.60 -2.06 5.47
CA LYS A 409 -15.88 -3.19 4.57
C LYS A 409 -16.83 -2.88 3.43
N LYS A 410 -17.74 -1.92 3.66
CA LYS A 410 -18.65 -1.42 2.62
C LYS A 410 -17.88 -0.64 1.56
N ASN A 411 -16.85 0.10 1.96
CA ASN A 411 -15.99 0.84 1.04
C ASN A 411 -15.07 -0.09 0.25
N GLN A 412 -14.48 -1.10 0.87
CA GLN A 412 -13.66 -2.10 0.17
C GLN A 412 -14.43 -2.72 -1.00
N TRP A 413 -15.61 -3.30 -0.74
CA TRP A 413 -16.44 -3.87 -1.82
C TRP A 413 -16.94 -2.83 -2.83
N TYR A 414 -17.22 -1.59 -2.40
CA TYR A 414 -17.68 -0.52 -3.28
C TYR A 414 -16.64 -0.19 -4.35
N TRP A 415 -15.35 -0.21 -4.02
CA TRP A 415 -14.26 0.10 -4.95
C TRP A 415 -13.73 -1.14 -5.69
N GLU A 416 -13.52 -2.25 -4.99
CA GLU A 416 -12.93 -3.46 -5.58
C GLU A 416 -13.88 -4.24 -6.49
N GLY A 417 -15.15 -4.42 -6.09
CA GLY A 417 -16.10 -5.25 -6.84
C GLY A 417 -16.34 -4.75 -8.28
N PRO A 418 -16.70 -3.46 -8.46
CA PRO A 418 -16.83 -2.87 -9.80
C PRO A 418 -15.51 -2.86 -10.58
N ALA A 419 -14.38 -2.60 -9.93
CA ALA A 419 -13.06 -2.59 -10.56
C ALA A 419 -12.63 -3.96 -11.09
N PHE A 420 -12.88 -5.02 -10.32
CA PHE A 420 -12.68 -6.41 -10.74
C PHE A 420 -13.53 -6.78 -11.97
N LYS A 421 -14.75 -6.24 -12.06
CA LYS A 421 -15.62 -6.48 -13.21
C LYS A 421 -15.19 -5.65 -14.44
N SER A 422 -14.83 -4.39 -14.24
CA SER A 422 -14.55 -3.44 -15.32
C SER A 422 -13.15 -3.61 -15.92
N ALA A 423 -12.20 -4.08 -15.11
CA ALA A 423 -10.77 -4.06 -15.38
C ALA A 423 -10.30 -2.67 -15.84
N ASN A 424 -10.84 -1.60 -15.26
CA ASN A 424 -10.54 -0.23 -15.68
C ASN A 424 -10.16 0.66 -14.48
N PRO A 425 -8.94 1.24 -14.43
CA PRO A 425 -8.54 2.16 -13.37
C PRO A 425 -9.40 3.43 -13.29
N ALA A 426 -10.16 3.78 -14.33
CA ALA A 426 -11.13 4.88 -14.28
C ALA A 426 -12.16 4.74 -13.14
N SER A 427 -12.47 3.51 -12.70
CA SER A 427 -13.36 3.29 -11.56
C SER A 427 -12.69 3.47 -10.20
N CYS A 428 -11.40 3.80 -10.15
CA CYS A 428 -10.58 3.88 -8.92
C CYS A 428 -10.26 5.32 -8.48
N ASN A 429 -10.99 6.32 -8.99
CA ASN A 429 -10.81 7.71 -8.57
C ASN A 429 -11.48 7.98 -7.21
N THR A 430 -10.84 7.51 -6.14
CA THR A 430 -11.29 7.72 -4.76
C THR A 430 -11.22 9.18 -4.35
N PHE A 431 -10.38 10.01 -4.96
CA PHE A 431 -10.12 11.40 -4.58
C PHE A 431 -11.22 12.39 -4.99
N THR A 432 -12.15 11.98 -5.85
CA THR A 432 -13.34 12.76 -6.21
C THR A 432 -14.60 12.27 -5.49
N ALA A 433 -14.50 11.16 -4.75
CA ALA A 433 -15.65 10.57 -4.07
C ALA A 433 -16.04 11.35 -2.81
N PRO A 434 -17.34 11.37 -2.43
CA PRO A 434 -17.76 11.93 -1.16
C PRO A 434 -17.20 11.11 0.02
N ALA A 435 -16.99 11.75 1.17
CA ALA A 435 -16.37 11.13 2.36
C ALA A 435 -17.01 9.79 2.77
N ALA A 436 -18.34 9.66 2.67
CA ALA A 436 -19.07 8.41 2.97
C ALA A 436 -18.71 7.21 2.06
N ARG A 437 -18.00 7.45 0.95
CA ARG A 437 -17.48 6.40 0.05
C ARG A 437 -16.04 6.02 0.36
N VAL A 438 -15.41 6.65 1.37
CA VAL A 438 -14.03 6.45 1.76
C VAL A 438 -13.84 6.52 3.29
N SER A 439 -14.88 6.19 4.06
CA SER A 439 -14.97 6.37 5.52
C SER A 439 -14.72 5.10 6.32
#